data_AF-A0A970P0P6-F1
#
_entry.id   AF-A0A970P0P6-F1
#
_cell.length_a   1.000
_cell.length_b   1.000
_cell.length_c   1.000
_cell.angle_alpha   90.00
_cell.angle_beta   90.00
_cell.angle_gamma   90.00
#
_symmetry.space_group_name_H-M   'P 1'
#
loop_
_entity.id
_entity.type
_entity.pdbx_description
1 polymer ?
#
loop_
_entity_poly.entity_id
_entity_poly.type
_entity_poly.pdbx_seq_one_letter_code
_entity_poly.pdbx_strand_id
1 'polypeptide(L)'
;MKSNITDEVVDKVTDRVTNNVPDNVPDNVPDKRQLLVLELIKKNNQVLLKDLAKNLKVSTRTIRRDIEKLKKINKLKRIGSEKGGHWKIIEHN
;
A
#
# COMPACT_ATOMS: atom_id res chain seq x y z
N MET A 1 25.57 -0.02 30.36
CA MET A 1 26.07 -0.60 29.10
C MET A 1 24.88 -0.74 28.16
N LYS A 2 25.06 -0.33 26.91
CA LYS A 2 24.01 0.02 25.93
C LYS A 2 23.15 -1.17 25.47
N SER A 3 22.00 -0.83 24.88
CA SER A 3 21.21 -1.55 23.86
C SER A 3 20.38 -2.77 24.34
N ASN A 4 19.12 -3.01 23.95
CA ASN A 4 18.32 -2.52 22.82
C ASN A 4 16.82 -2.58 23.12
N ILE A 5 16.15 -1.48 22.78
CA ILE A 5 14.70 -1.35 22.61
C ILE A 5 14.36 -1.90 21.22
N THR A 6 13.74 -3.08 21.15
CA THR A 6 13.07 -3.65 19.97
C THR A 6 12.17 -4.77 20.54
N ASP A 7 10.86 -4.82 20.40
CA ASP A 7 9.97 -4.28 19.39
C ASP A 7 8.57 -4.18 20.01
N GLU A 8 8.13 -2.96 20.33
CA GLU A 8 6.70 -2.67 20.51
C GLU A 8 6.01 -2.74 19.13
N VAL A 9 5.80 -3.94 18.60
CA VAL A 9 4.81 -4.11 17.53
C VAL A 9 3.46 -4.28 18.21
N VAL A 10 2.90 -3.14 18.59
CA VAL A 10 1.49 -3.00 18.97
C VAL A 10 0.65 -3.53 17.82
N ASP A 11 0.19 -4.77 17.93
CA ASP A 11 -0.86 -5.34 17.09
C ASP A 11 -2.21 -4.76 17.53
N LYS A 12 -2.40 -3.46 17.26
CA LYS A 12 -3.70 -2.81 17.48
C LYS A 12 -4.61 -3.18 16.32
N VAL A 13 -5.14 -4.41 16.39
CA VAL A 13 -6.34 -4.84 15.68
C VAL A 13 -7.43 -3.83 15.99
N THR A 14 -7.64 -2.90 15.08
CA THR A 14 -8.85 -2.10 15.01
C THR A 14 -9.53 -2.48 13.72
N ASP A 15 -10.22 -3.63 13.76
CA ASP A 15 -11.28 -3.99 12.83
C ASP A 15 -12.41 -2.97 13.00
N ARG A 16 -12.24 -1.80 12.38
CA ARG A 16 -13.36 -0.91 12.09
C ARG A 16 -13.74 -1.15 10.64
N VAL A 17 -14.69 -2.08 10.50
CA VAL A 17 -15.46 -2.33 9.30
C VAL A 17 -16.08 -1.02 8.83
N THR A 18 -15.44 -0.35 7.87
CA THR A 18 -16.12 0.59 6.99
C THR A 18 -16.43 -0.16 5.70
N ASN A 19 -17.51 -0.93 5.75
CA ASN A 19 -18.24 -1.35 4.57
C ASN A 19 -18.81 -0.10 3.92
N ASN A 20 -18.13 0.44 2.91
CA ASN A 20 -18.80 1.32 1.97
C ASN A 20 -18.28 0.99 0.58
N VAL A 21 -18.96 0.04 -0.05
CA VAL A 21 -18.68 -0.44 -1.40
C VAL A 21 -19.96 -0.25 -2.22
N PRO A 22 -20.01 0.70 -3.16
CA PRO A 22 -20.68 0.47 -4.41
C PRO A 22 -19.69 -0.26 -5.33
N ASP A 23 -19.86 -1.57 -5.46
CA ASP A 23 -19.14 -2.43 -6.42
C ASP A 23 -19.77 -2.20 -7.80
N ASN A 24 -19.24 -1.23 -8.55
CA ASN A 24 -19.45 -1.17 -10.00
C ASN A 24 -18.38 -0.35 -10.72
N VAL A 25 -17.11 -0.62 -10.44
CA VAL A 25 -15.99 -0.03 -11.19
C VAL A 25 -15.38 -1.12 -12.06
N PRO A 26 -15.20 -0.92 -13.38
CA PRO A 26 -14.56 -1.90 -14.23
C PRO A 26 -13.19 -2.29 -13.67
N ASP A 27 -12.96 -3.59 -13.47
CA ASP A 27 -11.83 -4.18 -12.74
C ASP A 27 -10.43 -3.77 -13.22
N ASN A 28 -10.34 -3.11 -14.38
CA ASN A 28 -9.08 -2.72 -15.01
C ASN A 28 -8.72 -1.23 -14.85
N VAL A 29 -9.56 -0.43 -14.18
CA VAL A 29 -9.30 1.01 -13.99
C VAL A 29 -8.95 1.30 -12.53
N PRO A 30 -7.75 1.86 -12.24
CA PRO A 30 -7.43 2.26 -10.88
C PRO A 30 -8.36 3.35 -10.36
N ASP A 31 -8.90 3.17 -9.17
CA ASP A 31 -9.68 4.20 -8.49
C ASP A 31 -8.80 5.40 -8.08
N LYS A 32 -9.43 6.56 -7.82
CA LYS A 32 -8.73 7.79 -7.35
C LYS A 32 -7.74 7.52 -6.21
N ARG A 33 -8.10 6.68 -5.24
CA ARG A 33 -7.22 6.33 -4.12
C ARG A 33 -6.01 5.49 -4.56
N GLN A 34 -6.20 4.57 -5.50
CA GLN A 34 -5.12 3.75 -6.05
C GLN A 34 -4.13 4.61 -6.85
N LEU A 35 -4.62 5.63 -7.57
CA LEU A 35 -3.77 6.64 -8.22
C LEU A 35 -2.93 7.40 -7.18
N LEU A 36 -3.52 7.83 -6.07
CA LEU A 36 -2.76 8.47 -4.98
C LEU A 36 -1.70 7.54 -4.36
N VAL A 37 -1.99 6.24 -4.23
CA VAL A 37 -0.99 5.25 -3.82
C VAL A 37 0.18 5.20 -4.80
N LEU A 38 -0.10 5.18 -6.11
CA LEU A 38 0.95 5.23 -7.14
C LEU A 38 1.77 6.52 -7.07
N GLU A 39 1.15 7.68 -6.87
CA GLU A 39 1.87 8.94 -6.71
C GLU A 39 2.80 8.95 -5.50
N LEU A 40 2.35 8.42 -4.35
CA LEU A 40 3.17 8.32 -3.15
C LEU A 40 4.35 7.37 -3.36
N ILE A 41 4.12 6.24 -4.04
CA ILE A 41 5.18 5.29 -4.43
C ILE A 41 6.14 5.92 -5.45
N LYS A 42 5.65 6.76 -6.37
CA LYS A 42 6.49 7.48 -7.33
C LYS A 42 7.43 8.46 -6.63
N LYS A 43 6.95 9.12 -5.57
CA LYS A 43 7.77 10.01 -4.73
C LYS A 43 8.78 9.23 -3.88
N ASN A 44 8.37 8.11 -3.32
CA ASN A 44 9.23 7.23 -2.52
C ASN A 44 8.95 5.76 -2.84
N ASN A 45 9.82 5.16 -3.66
CA ASN A 45 9.67 3.77 -4.07
C ASN A 45 9.97 2.75 -2.94
N GLN A 46 10.50 3.20 -1.80
CA GLN A 46 10.72 2.39 -0.60
C GLN A 46 9.65 2.61 0.47
N VAL A 47 8.56 3.33 0.14
CA VAL A 47 7.50 3.64 1.09
C VAL A 47 6.88 2.37 1.70
N LEU A 48 6.68 2.40 3.02
CA LEU A 48 6.05 1.31 3.77
C LEU A 48 4.53 1.40 3.67
N LEU A 49 3.86 0.25 3.81
CA LEU A 49 2.39 0.18 3.83
C LEU A 49 1.77 1.09 4.91
N LYS A 50 2.42 1.16 6.08
CA LYS A 50 1.98 1.98 7.22
C LYS A 50 2.03 3.47 6.89
N ASP A 51 3.06 3.90 6.16
CA ASP A 51 3.21 5.29 5.75
C ASP A 51 2.17 5.66 4.70
N LEU A 52 1.92 4.81 3.72
CA LEU A 52 0.82 5.00 2.75
C LEU A 52 -0.53 5.12 3.46
N ALA A 53 -0.80 4.25 4.42
CA ALA A 53 -2.03 4.26 5.21
C ALA A 53 -2.19 5.55 6.01
N LYS A 54 -1.10 6.03 6.65
CA LYS A 54 -1.08 7.29 7.39
C LYS A 54 -1.28 8.51 6.49
N ASN A 55 -0.61 8.55 5.33
CA ASN A 55 -0.73 9.65 4.37
C ASN A 55 -2.15 9.73 3.78
N LEU A 56 -2.76 8.58 3.50
CA LEU A 56 -4.10 8.50 2.92
C LEU A 56 -5.23 8.42 3.96
N LYS A 57 -4.89 8.46 5.26
CA LYS A 57 -5.82 8.35 6.39
C LYS A 57 -6.78 7.14 6.29
N VAL A 58 -6.26 6.02 5.81
CA VAL A 58 -6.99 4.74 5.70
C VAL A 58 -6.26 3.64 6.47
N SER A 59 -6.88 2.46 6.59
CA SER A 59 -6.22 1.31 7.20
C SER A 59 -5.15 0.71 6.29
N THR A 60 -4.15 0.07 6.90
CA THR A 60 -3.13 -0.72 6.16
C THR A 60 -3.76 -1.84 5.35
N ARG A 61 -4.86 -2.44 5.83
CA ARG A 61 -5.66 -3.44 5.10
C ARG A 61 -6.23 -2.88 3.80
N THR A 62 -6.77 -1.65 3.83
CA THR A 62 -7.27 -0.98 2.62
C THR A 62 -6.13 -0.74 1.62
N ILE A 63 -5.00 -0.20 2.07
CA ILE A 63 -3.82 -0.01 1.21
C ILE A 63 -3.32 -1.34 0.64
N ARG A 64 -3.34 -2.42 1.44
CA ARG A 64 -2.96 -3.75 0.96
C ARG A 64 -3.87 -4.20 -0.17
N ARG A 65 -5.18 -4.08 -0.02
CA ARG A 65 -6.17 -4.40 -1.08
C ARG A 65 -5.93 -3.56 -2.33
N ASP A 66 -5.68 -2.26 -2.17
CA ASP A 66 -5.38 -1.36 -3.29
C ASP A 66 -4.09 -1.77 -4.02
N ILE A 67 -3.03 -2.10 -3.29
CA ILE A 67 -1.76 -2.60 -3.86
C ILE A 67 -1.98 -3.95 -4.57
N GLU A 68 -2.78 -4.85 -4.00
CA GLU A 68 -3.13 -6.12 -4.65
C GLU A 68 -3.89 -5.91 -5.96
N LYS A 69 -4.84 -4.96 -6.00
CA LYS A 69 -5.51 -4.55 -7.24
C LYS A 69 -4.52 -4.00 -8.25
N LEU A 70 -3.67 -3.04 -7.85
CA LEU A 70 -2.63 -2.44 -8.70
C LEU A 70 -1.64 -3.48 -9.26
N LYS A 71 -1.32 -4.52 -8.48
CA LYS A 71 -0.52 -5.66 -8.93
C LYS A 71 -1.26 -6.52 -9.95
N LYS A 72 -2.55 -6.80 -9.72
CA LYS A 72 -3.38 -7.61 -10.64
C LYS A 72 -3.52 -6.97 -12.01
N ILE A 73 -3.69 -5.65 -12.06
CA ILE A 73 -3.77 -4.88 -13.32
C ILE A 73 -2.39 -4.53 -13.90
N ASN A 74 -1.31 -5.14 -13.38
CA ASN A 74 0.07 -4.91 -13.82
C ASN A 74 0.50 -3.44 -13.83
N LYS A 75 0.01 -2.61 -12.89
CA LYS A 75 0.45 -1.22 -12.70
C LYS A 75 1.53 -1.07 -11.64
N LEU A 76 1.69 -2.05 -10.75
CA LEU A 76 2.64 -2.01 -9.64
C LEU A 76 3.28 -3.37 -9.40
N LYS A 77 4.59 -3.41 -9.11
CA LYS A 77 5.31 -4.63 -8.73
C LYS A 77 6.38 -4.34 -7.68
N ARG A 78 6.65 -5.29 -6.79
CA ARG A 78 7.80 -5.22 -5.87
C ARG A 78 9.01 -5.86 -6.56
N ILE A 79 10.14 -5.17 -6.62
CA ILE A 79 11.38 -5.62 -7.23
C ILE A 79 12.49 -5.63 -6.18
N GLY A 80 13.30 -6.68 -6.14
CA GLY A 80 14.47 -6.82 -5.27
C GLY A 80 14.29 -7.80 -4.10
N SER A 81 15.32 -7.90 -3.26
CA SER A 81 15.40 -8.85 -2.14
C SER A 81 14.37 -8.57 -1.06
N GLU A 82 13.99 -9.58 -0.29
CA GLU A 82 12.95 -9.50 0.76
C GLU A 82 13.18 -8.34 1.76
N LYS A 83 14.45 -8.03 2.06
CA LYS A 83 14.87 -6.96 2.98
C LYS A 83 15.18 -5.61 2.32
N GLY A 84 15.28 -5.53 0.99
CA GLY A 84 15.78 -4.35 0.27
C GLY A 84 15.01 -4.00 -1.01
N GLY A 85 13.92 -4.70 -1.28
CA GLY A 85 13.14 -4.46 -2.49
C GLY A 85 12.46 -3.10 -2.47
N HIS A 86 12.23 -2.54 -3.65
CA HIS A 86 11.48 -1.30 -3.85
C HIS A 86 10.24 -1.58 -4.70
N TRP A 87 9.28 -0.69 -4.64
CA TRP A 87 8.10 -0.69 -5.48
C TRP A 87 8.43 -0.08 -6.84
N LYS A 88 8.08 -0.78 -7.92
CA LYS A 88 8.24 -0.33 -9.31
C LYS A 88 6.86 -0.17 -9.93
N ILE A 89 6.59 1.03 -10.44
CA ILE A 89 5.39 1.31 -11.24
C ILE A 89 5.65 0.75 -12.64
N ILE A 90 4.72 -0.07 -13.11
CA ILE A 90 4.74 -0.65 -14.46
C ILE A 90 3.73 0.17 -15.26
N GLU A 91 4.18 1.30 -15.77
CA GLU A 91 3.41 2.09 -16.72
C GLU A 91 3.82 1.62 -18.13
N HIS A 92 2.90 0.97 -18.83
CA HIS A 92 3.04 0.78 -20.27
C HIS A 92 2.65 2.10 -20.93
N ASN A 93 3.63 2.76 -21.55
CA ASN A 93 3.44 3.91 -22.44
C ASN A 93 2.78 3.47 -23.75
#